data_AF-A0A949S6Y3-F1
#
_entry.id   AF-A0A949S6Y3-F1
#
_cell.length_a   1.000
_cell.length_b   1.000
_cell.length_c   1.000
_cell.angle_alpha   90.00
_cell.angle_beta   90.00
_cell.angle_gamma   90.00
#
_symmetry.space_group_name_H-M   'P 1'
#
loop_
_entity.id
_entity.type
_entity.pdbx_description
1 polymer ?
#
loop_
_entity_poly.entity_id
_entity_poly.type
_entity_poly.pdbx_seq_one_letter_code
_entity_poly.pdbx_strand_id
1 'polypeptide(L)'
;MRGAGAGLITASVPVVKQLCSAIRESDLSSANPRGKNRAGSLTMKKFWLILNSILFLLFVVSAGVMAYFARPYLLDASSTGPVEKAEAAAPAETVELPNSIQFNLKGNSIYQEEAILVEAENPFRFTLRPVFDVPSSAPDAIRSYVATYPNLEERTQIEWKTEGGGTIQSPGEGRYEFTPPPKGGDAVLTFRATLQITTNKGVSAVLQGQKELRFVCPVRWDDIPPKVQDMIGRYPVAKEYKNFYKRPPYWYQVTADNENWKISPHFKLGDFDLHFDYTTAQSPELNQFTQYIALNPNLVRKLEEILNGLQEKGIQVDTLGILAGFRSPGYNHWKKEQGGVGGKYTKGLSTHMYGAAADFYVDRDGDGIMDDLNGDGVSDQKDAAWIRDEVVDAIDCQAQEANPGMAGACGIYGEHDVPDRSPQTPNVHVDVRKYALTRWYINSHDKMITDWSHWDKKPCPKAAVQAKEQASSTAAEDNGTHDPGE
;
A
#
# COMPACT_ATOMS: atom_id res chain seq x y z
N MET A 1 -0.65 -33.31 -44.57
CA MET A 1 -1.06 -34.42 -43.69
C MET A 1 -1.35 -33.88 -42.30
N ARG A 2 -2.64 -33.72 -41.97
CA ARG A 2 -3.14 -33.41 -40.62
C ARG A 2 -3.51 -34.76 -39.97
N GLY A 3 -3.09 -35.00 -38.74
CA GLY A 3 -3.54 -36.15 -37.94
C GLY A 3 -2.42 -37.13 -37.55
N ALA A 4 -1.60 -36.77 -36.56
CA ALA A 4 -0.79 -37.72 -35.79
C ALA A 4 -0.28 -37.17 -34.43
N GLY A 5 -0.38 -35.87 -34.15
CA GLY A 5 0.16 -35.26 -32.92
C GLY A 5 -0.78 -35.19 -31.71
N ALA A 6 -2.09 -35.38 -31.88
CA ALA A 6 -3.07 -35.17 -30.81
C ALA A 6 -3.31 -36.39 -29.90
N GLY A 7 -2.82 -37.58 -30.28
CA GLY A 7 -3.06 -38.84 -29.57
C GLY A 7 -2.11 -39.13 -28.39
N LEU A 8 -0.91 -38.53 -28.36
CA LEU A 8 0.06 -38.80 -27.28
C LEU A 8 -0.12 -37.92 -26.03
N ILE A 9 -0.72 -36.74 -26.17
CA ILE A 9 -0.89 -35.78 -25.07
C ILE A 9 -2.15 -36.07 -24.24
N THR A 10 -3.15 -36.74 -24.83
CA THR A 10 -4.43 -37.05 -24.17
C THR A 10 -4.37 -38.31 -23.29
N ALA A 11 -3.38 -39.19 -23.47
CA ALA A 11 -3.21 -40.40 -22.66
C ALA A 11 -2.40 -40.19 -21.35
N SER A 12 -1.73 -39.06 -21.18
CA SER A 12 -0.78 -38.80 -20.08
C SER A 12 -1.40 -38.07 -18.87
N VAL A 13 -2.56 -37.42 -19.05
CA VAL A 13 -3.23 -36.65 -17.99
C VAL A 13 -3.81 -37.50 -16.84
N PRO A 14 -4.42 -38.69 -17.07
CA PRO A 14 -4.98 -39.50 -15.99
C PRO A 14 -3.92 -40.11 -15.05
N VAL A 15 -2.77 -40.48 -15.60
CA VAL A 15 -1.67 -41.14 -14.87
C VAL A 15 -0.95 -40.15 -13.95
N VAL A 16 -0.72 -38.91 -14.42
CA VAL A 16 -0.12 -37.85 -13.61
C VAL A 16 -1.06 -37.44 -12.46
N LYS A 17 -2.38 -37.39 -12.69
CA LYS A 17 -3.36 -37.14 -11.62
C LYS A 17 -3.38 -38.24 -10.55
N GLN A 18 -3.25 -39.52 -10.93
CA GLN A 18 -3.14 -40.62 -9.96
C GLN A 18 -1.83 -40.55 -9.16
N LEU A 19 -0.72 -40.16 -9.78
CA LEU A 19 0.57 -40.01 -9.10
C LEU A 19 0.55 -38.88 -8.06
N CYS A 20 -0.04 -37.72 -8.41
CA CYS A 20 -0.17 -36.59 -7.48
C CYS A 20 -1.13 -36.89 -6.31
N SER A 21 -2.18 -37.69 -6.54
CA SER A 21 -3.10 -38.13 -5.47
C SER A 21 -2.42 -39.08 -4.48
N ALA A 22 -1.57 -40.00 -4.97
CA ALA A 22 -0.88 -40.97 -4.13
C ALA A 22 0.23 -40.34 -3.26
N ILE A 23 0.80 -39.21 -3.69
CA ILE A 23 1.82 -38.46 -2.93
C ILE A 23 1.16 -37.59 -1.84
N ARG A 24 -0.08 -37.13 -2.06
CA ARG A 24 -0.80 -36.24 -1.12
C ARG A 24 -1.37 -36.97 0.10
N GLU A 25 -1.47 -38.30 0.06
CA GLU A 25 -1.94 -39.14 1.19
C GLU A 25 -0.81 -39.63 2.11
N SER A 26 0.44 -39.33 1.80
CA SER A 26 1.59 -39.64 2.66
C SER A 26 2.17 -38.35 3.25
N ASP A 27 2.12 -38.23 4.58
CA ASP A 27 2.72 -37.22 5.49
C ASP A 27 1.81 -36.02 5.85
N LEU A 28 1.46 -35.69 7.11
CA LEU A 28 1.96 -36.09 8.44
C LEU A 28 0.83 -36.06 9.50
N SER A 29 0.73 -37.09 10.33
CA SER A 29 0.16 -36.94 11.68
C SER A 29 0.80 -37.88 12.70
N SER A 30 1.06 -37.30 13.87
CA SER A 30 1.35 -37.93 15.17
C SER A 30 2.75 -38.52 15.42
N ALA A 31 3.57 -37.72 16.11
CA ALA A 31 4.58 -38.22 17.03
C ALA A 31 3.92 -38.54 18.38
N ASN A 32 3.93 -39.81 18.78
CA ASN A 32 3.90 -40.21 20.20
C ASN A 32 4.56 -41.60 20.33
N PRO A 33 5.61 -41.78 21.16
CA PRO A 33 6.39 -43.01 21.17
C PRO A 33 5.86 -43.96 22.24
N ARG A 34 5.30 -45.11 21.83
CA ARG A 34 5.20 -46.33 22.66
C ARG A 34 4.76 -47.54 21.81
N GLY A 35 5.67 -48.50 21.65
CA GLY A 35 5.29 -49.92 21.51
C GLY A 35 5.57 -50.63 20.18
N LYS A 36 6.64 -51.44 20.20
CA LYS A 36 6.79 -52.80 19.63
C LYS A 36 6.51 -53.06 18.12
N ASN A 37 7.61 -53.36 17.43
CA ASN A 37 7.83 -54.41 16.43
C ASN A 37 6.66 -54.87 15.54
N ARG A 38 6.74 -54.52 14.25
CA ARG A 38 6.58 -55.47 13.12
C ARG A 38 7.21 -54.88 11.85
N ALA A 39 8.42 -55.34 11.54
CA ALA A 39 8.97 -55.25 10.19
C ALA A 39 8.22 -56.27 9.30
N GLY A 40 7.77 -55.84 8.12
CA GLY A 40 7.21 -56.77 7.13
C GLY A 40 6.31 -56.10 6.09
N SER A 41 6.76 -56.13 4.84
CA SER A 41 5.96 -55.93 3.61
C SER A 41 5.47 -54.51 3.31
N LEU A 42 6.41 -53.59 3.08
CA LEU A 42 6.17 -52.55 2.07
C LEU A 42 6.31 -53.23 0.70
N THR A 43 5.18 -53.41 0.05
CA THR A 43 4.95 -54.36 -1.04
C THR A 43 5.84 -54.13 -2.26
N MET A 44 6.48 -55.20 -2.76
CA MET A 44 7.24 -55.27 -4.03
C MET A 44 6.55 -54.56 -5.22
N LYS A 45 5.21 -54.46 -5.17
CA LYS A 45 4.38 -53.74 -6.14
C LYS A 45 4.69 -52.23 -6.21
N LYS A 46 5.00 -51.57 -5.09
CA LYS A 46 5.33 -50.13 -5.08
C LYS A 46 6.70 -49.86 -5.72
N PHE A 47 7.68 -50.74 -5.48
CA PHE A 47 8.99 -50.65 -6.13
C PHE A 47 8.91 -50.85 -7.64
N TRP A 48 8.13 -51.85 -8.10
CA TRP A 48 7.92 -52.11 -9.52
C TRP A 48 7.17 -50.97 -10.24
N LEU A 49 6.24 -50.30 -9.56
CA LEU A 49 5.50 -49.16 -10.13
C LEU A 49 6.41 -47.95 -10.37
N ILE A 50 7.30 -47.65 -9.41
CA ILE A 50 8.25 -46.55 -9.51
C ILE A 50 9.29 -46.84 -10.61
N LEU A 51 9.81 -48.07 -10.66
CA LEU A 51 10.80 -48.46 -11.66
C LEU A 51 10.23 -48.39 -13.09
N ASN A 52 8.99 -48.85 -13.31
CA ASN A 52 8.33 -48.74 -14.62
C ASN A 52 8.05 -47.29 -15.03
N SER A 53 7.72 -46.42 -14.07
CA SER A 53 7.45 -45.01 -14.34
C SER A 53 8.72 -44.27 -14.79
N ILE A 54 9.87 -44.61 -14.19
CA ILE A 54 11.18 -44.05 -14.57
C ILE A 54 11.61 -44.54 -15.95
N LEU A 55 11.45 -45.84 -16.24
CA LEU A 55 11.77 -46.42 -17.55
C LEU A 55 10.91 -45.84 -18.68
N PHE A 56 9.63 -45.58 -18.42
CA PHE A 56 8.73 -44.95 -19.38
C PHE A 56 9.12 -43.51 -19.69
N LEU A 57 9.54 -42.73 -18.67
CA LEU A 57 10.00 -41.35 -18.86
C LEU A 57 11.27 -41.30 -19.73
N LEU A 58 12.21 -42.21 -19.51
CA LEU A 58 13.44 -42.33 -20.31
C LEU A 58 13.14 -42.68 -21.78
N PHE A 59 12.13 -43.52 -22.02
CA PHE A 59 11.73 -43.90 -23.38
C PHE A 59 11.12 -42.72 -24.14
N VAL A 60 10.24 -41.94 -23.51
CA VAL A 60 9.59 -40.76 -24.12
C VAL A 60 10.61 -39.66 -24.47
N VAL A 61 11.61 -39.44 -23.63
CA VAL A 61 12.68 -38.47 -23.90
C VAL A 61 13.56 -38.92 -25.08
N SER A 62 13.87 -40.22 -25.19
CA SER A 62 14.66 -40.74 -26.32
C SER A 62 13.93 -40.63 -27.68
N ALA A 63 12.61 -40.84 -27.69
CA ALA A 63 11.80 -40.74 -28.90
C ALA A 63 11.64 -39.29 -29.39
N GLY A 64 11.57 -38.32 -28.46
CA GLY A 64 11.53 -36.89 -28.80
C GLY A 64 12.83 -36.37 -29.41
N VAL A 65 13.98 -36.85 -28.92
CA VAL A 65 15.30 -36.48 -29.46
C VAL A 65 15.51 -37.05 -30.86
N MET A 66 15.07 -38.28 -31.14
CA MET A 66 15.19 -38.88 -32.48
C MET A 66 14.28 -38.23 -33.54
N ALA A 67 13.13 -37.67 -33.14
CA ALA A 67 12.25 -36.93 -34.05
C ALA A 67 12.79 -35.54 -34.45
N TYR A 68 13.68 -34.96 -33.64
CA TYR A 68 14.29 -33.66 -33.93
C TYR A 68 15.43 -33.75 -34.96
N PHE A 69 16.07 -34.92 -35.10
CA PHE A 69 17.20 -35.13 -36.02
C PHE A 69 16.84 -35.75 -37.38
N ALA A 70 15.56 -36.07 -37.64
CA ALA A 70 15.11 -36.63 -38.91
C ALA A 70 14.38 -35.59 -39.79
N ARG A 71 15.13 -34.65 -40.39
CA ARG A 71 14.69 -33.89 -41.57
C ARG A 71 15.54 -34.32 -42.77
N PRO A 72 14.97 -34.87 -43.86
CA PRO A 72 15.76 -35.21 -45.03
C PRO A 72 16.02 -33.97 -45.89
N TYR A 73 17.30 -33.80 -46.24
CA TYR A 73 17.76 -33.05 -47.39
C TYR A 73 17.13 -33.63 -48.66
N LEU A 74 16.50 -32.78 -49.48
CA LEU A 74 16.18 -33.07 -50.88
C LEU A 74 16.91 -32.03 -51.74
N LEU A 75 17.82 -32.54 -52.56
CA LEU A 75 18.54 -31.87 -53.64
C LEU A 75 17.75 -32.01 -54.95
N ASP A 76 17.56 -30.91 -55.68
CA ASP A 76 17.60 -30.74 -57.16
C ASP A 76 17.27 -29.26 -57.45
N ALA A 77 17.68 -28.54 -58.49
CA ALA A 77 18.53 -28.75 -59.67
C ALA A 77 19.01 -27.36 -60.16
N SER A 78 19.88 -27.37 -61.16
CA SER A 78 20.69 -26.31 -61.78
C SER A 78 20.02 -25.11 -62.50
N SER A 79 20.83 -24.03 -62.63
CA SER A 79 20.89 -23.00 -63.71
C SER A 79 19.87 -21.84 -63.63
N THR A 80 20.14 -20.55 -63.90
CA THR A 80 21.26 -19.73 -64.39
C THR A 80 20.97 -18.25 -64.05
N GLY A 81 22.02 -17.42 -63.87
CA GLY A 81 21.93 -15.94 -63.91
C GLY A 81 22.60 -15.23 -62.72
N PRO A 82 23.53 -14.27 -62.94
CA PRO A 82 24.10 -13.48 -61.84
C PRO A 82 23.12 -12.36 -61.49
N VAL A 83 22.39 -12.53 -60.40
CA VAL A 83 21.79 -11.39 -59.68
C VAL A 83 22.78 -11.07 -58.58
N GLU A 84 23.29 -9.83 -58.56
CA GLU A 84 24.00 -9.27 -57.42
C GLU A 84 23.16 -9.54 -56.16
N LYS A 85 23.59 -10.49 -55.36
CA LYS A 85 23.07 -10.67 -54.01
C LYS A 85 23.51 -9.42 -53.25
N ALA A 86 22.56 -8.51 -53.02
CA ALA A 86 22.63 -7.64 -51.86
C ALA A 86 22.88 -8.56 -50.66
N GLU A 87 24.08 -8.41 -50.08
CA GLU A 87 24.50 -9.12 -48.89
C GLU A 87 23.44 -8.83 -47.83
N ALA A 88 22.62 -9.83 -47.51
CA ALA A 88 21.66 -9.73 -46.43
C ALA A 88 22.49 -9.52 -45.16
N ALA A 89 22.54 -8.27 -44.71
CA ALA A 89 23.20 -7.89 -43.48
C ALA A 89 22.75 -8.88 -42.40
N ALA A 90 23.71 -9.51 -41.73
CA ALA A 90 23.43 -10.36 -40.57
C ALA A 90 22.47 -9.59 -39.64
N PRO A 91 21.43 -10.22 -39.08
CA PRO A 91 20.49 -9.52 -38.21
C PRO A 91 21.30 -8.85 -37.12
N ALA A 92 21.29 -7.52 -37.11
CA ALA A 92 22.00 -6.73 -36.12
C ALA A 92 21.52 -7.22 -34.75
N GLU A 93 22.46 -7.68 -33.93
CA GLU A 93 22.17 -8.20 -32.60
C GLU A 93 21.43 -7.12 -31.80
N THR A 94 20.17 -7.40 -31.45
CA THR A 94 19.32 -6.47 -30.72
C THR A 94 19.74 -6.45 -29.26
N VAL A 95 20.04 -5.25 -28.74
CA VAL A 95 20.44 -5.06 -27.34
C VAL A 95 19.19 -4.91 -26.46
N GLU A 96 19.01 -5.80 -25.49
CA GLU A 96 17.96 -5.69 -24.48
C GLU A 96 18.43 -4.81 -23.30
N LEU A 97 17.64 -3.80 -22.95
CA LEU A 97 17.92 -2.84 -21.88
C LEU A 97 16.80 -2.87 -20.84
N PRO A 98 16.80 -3.84 -19.91
CA PRO A 98 15.82 -3.88 -18.83
C PRO A 98 15.99 -2.69 -17.88
N ASN A 99 14.89 -2.26 -17.27
CA ASN A 99 14.83 -1.13 -16.32
C ASN A 99 15.26 0.23 -16.88
N SER A 100 15.34 0.36 -18.22
CA SER A 100 15.68 1.61 -18.91
C SER A 100 14.48 2.53 -19.13
N ILE A 101 13.28 2.05 -18.77
CA ILE A 101 12.07 2.88 -18.68
C ILE A 101 11.61 2.90 -17.23
N GLN A 102 11.54 4.09 -16.67
CA GLN A 102 10.90 4.40 -15.38
C GLN A 102 9.54 5.03 -15.64
N PHE A 103 8.74 5.23 -14.59
CA PHE A 103 7.43 5.87 -14.72
C PHE A 103 7.29 7.05 -13.75
N ASN A 104 6.86 8.19 -14.28
CA ASN A 104 6.42 9.32 -13.49
C ASN A 104 4.91 9.20 -13.24
N LEU A 105 4.54 9.05 -11.96
CA LEU A 105 3.16 8.93 -11.50
C LEU A 105 2.68 10.27 -10.94
N LYS A 106 1.50 10.72 -11.37
CA LYS A 106 0.76 11.80 -10.70
C LYS A 106 -0.72 11.43 -10.61
N GLY A 107 -1.21 11.18 -9.41
CA GLY A 107 -2.61 10.85 -9.14
C GLY A 107 -3.37 11.87 -8.31
N ASN A 108 -4.67 11.62 -8.14
CA ASN A 108 -5.58 12.38 -7.28
C ASN A 108 -5.65 11.86 -5.82
N SER A 109 -4.79 10.90 -5.45
CA SER A 109 -4.66 10.42 -4.07
C SER A 109 -3.87 11.43 -3.26
N ILE A 110 -4.15 11.46 -1.96
CA ILE A 110 -3.44 12.26 -0.98
C ILE A 110 -1.94 11.92 -0.99
N TYR A 111 -1.63 10.62 -1.00
CA TYR A 111 -0.28 10.09 -1.03
C TYR A 111 -0.16 8.98 -2.07
N GLN A 112 1.02 8.83 -2.63
CA GLN A 112 1.33 7.88 -3.71
C GLN A 112 2.60 7.10 -3.34
N GLU A 113 2.55 6.49 -2.15
CA GLU A 113 3.63 5.68 -1.61
C GLU A 113 3.56 4.24 -2.13
N GLU A 114 3.98 3.28 -1.30
CA GLU A 114 3.89 1.85 -1.59
C GLU A 114 2.45 1.41 -1.89
N ALA A 115 1.47 1.94 -1.15
CA ALA A 115 0.06 1.65 -1.35
C ALA A 115 -0.81 2.91 -1.37
N ILE A 116 -1.78 2.91 -2.27
CA ILE A 116 -2.71 4.01 -2.51
C ILE A 116 -4.04 3.66 -1.83
N LEU A 117 -4.44 4.48 -0.87
CA LEU A 117 -5.76 4.38 -0.23
C LEU A 117 -6.83 4.87 -1.21
N VAL A 118 -7.72 3.99 -1.65
CA VAL A 118 -8.78 4.36 -2.61
C VAL A 118 -10.03 4.75 -1.84
N GLU A 119 -10.58 5.93 -2.13
CA GLU A 119 -11.87 6.31 -1.60
C GLU A 119 -13.00 5.59 -2.33
N ALA A 120 -14.04 5.20 -1.59
CA ALA A 120 -15.14 4.50 -2.21
C ALA A 120 -15.96 5.41 -3.14
N GLU A 121 -16.49 4.81 -4.20
CA GLU A 121 -17.30 5.48 -5.25
C GLU A 121 -16.53 6.53 -6.08
N ASN A 122 -15.25 6.75 -5.77
CA ASN A 122 -14.36 7.64 -6.50
C ASN A 122 -13.28 6.81 -7.20
N PRO A 123 -13.31 6.72 -8.53
CA PRO A 123 -12.19 6.15 -9.28
C PRO A 123 -10.90 6.91 -9.00
N PHE A 124 -9.80 6.17 -8.81
CA PHE A 124 -8.48 6.76 -8.70
C PHE A 124 -8.01 7.15 -10.09
N ARG A 125 -7.80 8.45 -10.30
CA ARG A 125 -7.39 9.03 -11.59
C ARG A 125 -5.94 9.46 -11.49
N PHE A 126 -5.14 9.01 -12.45
CA PHE A 126 -3.72 9.30 -12.47
C PHE A 126 -3.17 9.40 -13.89
N THR A 127 -2.08 10.14 -14.01
CA THR A 127 -1.20 10.10 -15.19
C THR A 127 -0.01 9.23 -14.87
N LEU A 128 0.35 8.36 -15.81
CA LEU A 128 1.56 7.56 -15.76
C LEU A 128 2.32 7.78 -17.08
N ARG A 129 3.51 8.39 -17.00
CA ARG A 129 4.33 8.70 -18.17
C ARG A 129 5.68 7.99 -18.11
N PRO A 130 6.12 7.33 -19.19
CA PRO A 130 7.43 6.71 -19.23
C PRO A 130 8.54 7.78 -19.22
N VAL A 131 9.60 7.51 -18.47
CA VAL A 131 10.82 8.31 -18.41
C VAL A 131 11.98 7.39 -18.76
N PHE A 132 12.86 7.82 -19.65
CA PHE A 132 13.91 6.97 -20.20
C PHE A 132 15.22 7.20 -19.45
N ASP A 133 15.69 6.17 -18.76
CA ASP A 133 16.97 6.17 -18.05
C ASP A 133 17.87 5.11 -18.68
N VAL A 134 18.56 5.51 -19.74
CA VAL A 134 19.40 4.59 -20.51
C VAL A 134 20.77 4.45 -19.83
N PRO A 135 21.19 3.24 -19.45
CA PRO A 135 22.46 3.07 -18.75
C PRO A 135 23.64 3.49 -19.62
N SER A 136 24.71 3.96 -18.97
CA SER A 136 25.95 4.38 -19.65
C SER A 136 26.61 3.25 -20.46
N SER A 137 26.31 1.98 -20.14
CA SER A 137 26.77 0.80 -20.87
C SER A 137 26.02 0.55 -22.20
N ALA A 138 24.86 1.17 -22.43
CA ALA A 138 24.13 1.01 -23.67
C ALA A 138 24.92 1.61 -24.86
N PRO A 139 24.77 1.13 -26.10
CA PRO A 139 25.49 1.69 -27.24
C PRO A 139 25.30 3.20 -27.40
N ASP A 140 26.37 3.94 -27.74
CA ASP A 140 26.33 5.41 -27.91
C ASP A 140 25.24 5.87 -28.87
N ALA A 141 24.99 5.08 -29.92
CA ALA A 141 23.93 5.35 -30.90
C ALA A 141 22.53 5.32 -30.25
N ILE A 142 22.28 4.43 -29.29
CA ILE A 142 21.02 4.34 -28.55
C ILE A 142 20.91 5.50 -27.55
N ARG A 143 21.97 5.77 -26.78
CA ARG A 143 21.97 6.90 -25.83
C ARG A 143 21.73 8.24 -26.55
N SER A 144 22.39 8.44 -27.70
CA SER A 144 22.19 9.63 -28.54
C SER A 144 20.77 9.69 -29.11
N TYR A 145 20.21 8.56 -29.53
CA TYR A 145 18.84 8.49 -30.02
C TYR A 145 17.85 8.95 -28.94
N VAL A 146 17.94 8.37 -27.74
CA VAL A 146 17.03 8.70 -26.64
C VAL A 146 17.14 10.17 -26.23
N ALA A 147 18.35 10.74 -26.23
CA ALA A 147 18.56 12.15 -25.91
C ALA A 147 18.03 13.13 -26.97
N THR A 148 17.96 12.72 -28.24
CA THR A 148 17.66 13.64 -29.36
C THR A 148 16.20 13.57 -29.81
N TYR A 149 15.54 12.42 -29.65
CA TYR A 149 14.17 12.25 -30.12
C TYR A 149 13.15 12.71 -29.07
N PRO A 150 12.39 13.80 -29.34
CA PRO A 150 11.26 14.16 -28.50
C PRO A 150 10.15 13.10 -28.65
N ASN A 151 9.26 13.03 -27.65
CA ASN A 151 8.03 12.25 -27.68
C ASN A 151 8.21 10.72 -27.78
N LEU A 152 9.29 10.17 -27.22
CA LEU A 152 9.47 8.72 -27.10
C LEU A 152 8.31 8.05 -26.34
N GLU A 153 7.63 8.80 -25.46
CA GLU A 153 6.43 8.37 -24.76
C GLU A 153 5.30 7.93 -25.70
N GLU A 154 5.09 8.61 -26.84
CA GLU A 154 4.05 8.27 -27.83
C GLU A 154 4.33 6.97 -28.57
N ARG A 155 5.61 6.55 -28.60
CA ARG A 155 6.07 5.34 -29.29
C ARG A 155 6.24 4.15 -28.36
N THR A 156 6.07 4.37 -27.06
CA THR A 156 6.22 3.34 -26.04
C THR A 156 4.94 2.54 -25.94
N GLN A 157 5.04 1.22 -26.11
CA GLN A 157 3.93 0.32 -25.88
C GLN A 157 3.79 0.11 -24.38
N ILE A 158 2.61 0.42 -23.83
CA ILE A 158 2.30 0.22 -22.42
C ILE A 158 1.19 -0.82 -22.31
N GLU A 159 1.50 -1.91 -21.64
CA GLU A 159 0.54 -2.95 -21.27
C GLU A 159 0.35 -2.93 -19.76
N TRP A 160 -0.79 -3.42 -19.29
CA TRP A 160 -1.07 -3.52 -17.86
C TRP A 160 -1.82 -4.79 -17.50
N LYS A 161 -1.65 -5.21 -16.25
CA LYS A 161 -2.36 -6.33 -15.63
C LYS A 161 -2.85 -5.93 -14.25
N THR A 162 -4.07 -6.32 -13.92
CA THR A 162 -4.66 -6.18 -12.58
C THR A 162 -4.74 -7.53 -11.88
N GLU A 163 -4.31 -7.56 -10.62
CA GLU A 163 -4.49 -8.68 -9.68
C GLU A 163 -5.33 -8.19 -8.49
N GLY A 164 -6.08 -9.09 -7.84
CA GLY A 164 -6.99 -8.72 -6.74
C GLY A 164 -8.33 -8.10 -7.16
N GLY A 165 -8.49 -7.75 -8.45
CA GLY A 165 -9.73 -7.24 -9.02
C GLY A 165 -9.62 -5.78 -9.45
N GLY A 166 -10.76 -5.10 -9.48
CA GLY A 166 -10.87 -3.73 -10.02
C GLY A 166 -10.82 -3.70 -11.55
N THR A 167 -11.05 -2.53 -12.12
CA THR A 167 -10.95 -2.28 -13.55
C THR A 167 -10.15 -1.03 -13.82
N ILE A 168 -9.41 -1.02 -14.90
CA ILE A 168 -8.66 0.15 -15.36
C ILE A 168 -9.14 0.56 -16.74
N GLN A 169 -9.28 1.87 -16.92
CA GLN A 169 -9.55 2.49 -18.21
C GLN A 169 -8.41 3.45 -18.54
N SER A 170 -8.08 3.54 -19.83
CA SER A 170 -7.09 4.50 -20.35
C SER A 170 -7.80 5.46 -21.31
N PRO A 171 -8.28 6.63 -20.84
CA PRO A 171 -8.87 7.64 -21.71
C PRO A 171 -7.90 8.25 -22.74
N GLY A 172 -6.61 7.90 -22.69
CA GLY A 172 -5.57 8.34 -23.63
C GLY A 172 -4.55 9.28 -22.99
N GLU A 173 -3.47 9.59 -23.72
CA GLU A 173 -2.43 10.56 -23.31
C GLU A 173 -1.76 10.24 -21.95
N GLY A 174 -1.56 8.95 -21.67
CA GLY A 174 -0.97 8.50 -20.41
C GLY A 174 -1.86 8.71 -19.18
N ARG A 175 -3.15 9.01 -19.37
CA ARG A 175 -4.15 9.07 -18.30
C ARG A 175 -4.79 7.71 -18.08
N TYR A 176 -5.01 7.39 -16.82
CA TYR A 176 -5.59 6.14 -16.35
C TYR A 176 -6.63 6.41 -15.26
N GLU A 177 -7.66 5.59 -15.25
CA GLU A 177 -8.72 5.59 -14.23
C GLU A 177 -8.88 4.18 -13.68
N PHE A 178 -8.53 3.98 -12.41
CA PHE A 178 -8.71 2.73 -11.68
C PHE A 178 -10.00 2.78 -10.87
N THR A 179 -10.88 1.82 -11.11
CA THR A 179 -12.10 1.61 -10.33
C THR A 179 -11.91 0.40 -9.41
N PRO A 180 -12.08 0.56 -8.08
CA PRO A 180 -11.89 -0.54 -7.14
C PRO A 180 -12.90 -1.67 -7.35
N PRO A 181 -12.57 -2.92 -6.96
CA PRO A 181 -13.51 -4.03 -7.02
C PRO A 181 -14.77 -3.75 -6.18
N PRO A 182 -15.98 -4.13 -6.63
CA PRO A 182 -17.22 -3.84 -5.89
C PRO A 182 -17.29 -4.41 -4.47
N LYS A 183 -16.59 -5.52 -4.20
CA LYS A 183 -16.52 -6.17 -2.89
C LYS A 183 -15.34 -5.71 -2.03
N GLY A 184 -14.54 -4.76 -2.52
CA GLY A 184 -13.27 -4.37 -1.91
C GLY A 184 -12.17 -5.43 -2.05
N GLY A 185 -11.11 -5.27 -1.28
CA GLY A 185 -9.91 -6.12 -1.32
C GLY A 185 -8.77 -5.47 -2.12
N ASP A 186 -7.54 -5.72 -1.68
CA ASP A 186 -6.38 -5.07 -2.27
C ASP A 186 -6.20 -5.43 -3.74
N ALA A 187 -5.79 -4.46 -4.54
CA ALA A 187 -5.52 -4.66 -5.96
C ALA A 187 -4.08 -4.25 -6.30
N VAL A 188 -3.44 -5.03 -7.16
CA VAL A 188 -2.12 -4.70 -7.69
C VAL A 188 -2.24 -4.49 -9.18
N LEU A 189 -1.80 -3.32 -9.63
CA LEU A 189 -1.77 -2.93 -11.02
C LEU A 189 -0.32 -2.86 -11.49
N THR A 190 0.05 -3.76 -12.40
CA THR A 190 1.40 -3.83 -12.98
C THR A 190 1.38 -3.24 -14.37
N PHE A 191 2.15 -2.19 -14.61
CA PHE A 191 2.42 -1.62 -15.91
C PHE A 191 3.73 -2.14 -16.46
N ARG A 192 3.76 -2.48 -17.75
CA ARG A 192 4.96 -2.82 -18.51
C ARG A 192 5.08 -1.91 -19.71
N ALA A 193 6.21 -1.22 -19.81
CA ALA A 193 6.55 -0.38 -20.95
C ALA A 193 7.61 -1.08 -21.79
N THR A 194 7.42 -1.09 -23.12
CA THR A 194 8.39 -1.57 -24.09
C THR A 194 8.54 -0.56 -25.22
N LEU A 195 9.79 -0.19 -25.53
CA LEU A 195 10.12 0.67 -26.66
C LEU A 195 11.19 -0.01 -27.52
N GLN A 196 10.87 -0.25 -28.79
CA GLN A 196 11.82 -0.76 -29.77
C GLN A 196 12.45 0.40 -30.55
N ILE A 197 13.77 0.43 -30.59
CA ILE A 197 14.56 1.44 -31.31
C ILE A 197 15.42 0.72 -32.35
N THR A 198 15.37 1.20 -33.58
CA THR A 198 16.38 0.88 -34.60
C THR A 198 16.97 2.19 -35.09
N THR A 199 18.27 2.36 -34.89
CA THR A 199 18.99 3.55 -35.34
C THR A 199 19.32 3.43 -36.82
N ASN A 200 19.54 4.59 -37.43
CA ASN A 200 20.06 4.75 -38.79
C ASN A 200 21.46 4.14 -38.99
N LYS A 201 22.18 3.81 -37.90
CA LYS A 201 23.44 3.05 -37.93
C LYS A 201 23.24 1.52 -37.88
N GLY A 202 21.99 1.05 -37.96
CA GLY A 202 21.65 -0.37 -37.91
C GLY A 202 21.68 -0.99 -36.51
N VAL A 203 21.96 -0.19 -35.46
CA VAL A 203 21.91 -0.67 -34.06
C VAL A 203 20.45 -0.73 -33.61
N SER A 204 20.02 -1.91 -33.17
CA SER A 204 18.68 -2.13 -32.60
C SER A 204 18.76 -2.34 -31.09
N ALA A 205 17.78 -1.79 -30.36
CA ALA A 205 17.63 -2.02 -28.93
C ALA A 205 16.16 -2.10 -28.52
N VAL A 206 15.90 -2.81 -27.43
CA VAL A 206 14.59 -2.87 -26.76
C VAL A 206 14.76 -2.33 -25.36
N LEU A 207 14.09 -1.22 -25.08
CA LEU A 207 14.04 -0.60 -23.76
C LEU A 207 12.79 -1.10 -23.04
N GLN A 208 12.94 -1.45 -21.76
CA GLN A 208 11.88 -2.03 -20.96
C GLN A 208 11.80 -1.40 -19.58
N GLY A 209 10.59 -1.36 -19.03
CA GLY A 209 10.30 -0.88 -17.68
C GLY A 209 9.08 -1.54 -17.08
N GLN A 210 9.05 -1.64 -15.75
CA GLN A 210 7.89 -2.11 -15.01
C GLN A 210 7.60 -1.17 -13.84
N LYS A 211 6.32 -0.89 -13.57
CA LYS A 211 5.87 -0.22 -12.35
C LYS A 211 4.67 -0.95 -11.77
N GLU A 212 4.73 -1.21 -10.48
CA GLU A 212 3.61 -1.73 -9.71
C GLU A 212 2.98 -0.61 -8.89
N LEU A 213 1.65 -0.57 -8.88
CA LEU A 213 0.84 0.26 -8.00
C LEU A 213 -0.03 -0.67 -7.16
N ARG A 214 0.00 -0.50 -5.84
CA ARG A 214 -0.86 -1.23 -4.90
C ARG A 214 -2.00 -0.32 -4.47
N PHE A 215 -3.19 -0.87 -4.40
CA PHE A 215 -4.41 -0.16 -4.00
C PHE A 215 -5.03 -0.86 -2.81
N VAL A 216 -5.17 -0.13 -1.70
CA VAL A 216 -5.96 -0.59 -0.55
C VAL A 216 -7.41 -0.19 -0.82
N CYS A 217 -8.22 -1.16 -1.25
CA CYS A 217 -9.58 -0.88 -1.70
C CYS A 217 -10.60 -1.08 -0.58
N PRO A 218 -11.57 -0.15 -0.43
CA PRO A 218 -12.55 -0.21 0.63
C PRO A 218 -13.54 -1.36 0.43
N VAL A 219 -13.86 -2.05 1.52
CA VAL A 219 -14.89 -3.07 1.67
C VAL A 219 -16.16 -2.42 2.21
N ARG A 220 -17.33 -2.85 1.71
CA ARG A 220 -18.63 -2.39 2.22
C ARG A 220 -19.00 -3.16 3.48
N TRP A 221 -19.81 -2.56 4.34
CA TRP A 221 -20.31 -3.23 5.55
C TRP A 221 -20.90 -4.61 5.26
N ASP A 222 -21.74 -4.73 4.23
CA ASP A 222 -22.44 -5.97 3.90
C ASP A 222 -21.50 -7.07 3.37
N ASP A 223 -20.28 -6.72 2.96
CA ASP A 223 -19.24 -7.65 2.53
C ASP A 223 -18.30 -8.10 3.68
N ILE A 224 -18.39 -7.46 4.85
CA ILE A 224 -17.66 -7.88 6.06
C ILE A 224 -18.34 -9.13 6.64
N PRO A 225 -17.59 -10.19 7.04
CA PRO A 225 -18.19 -11.39 7.63
C PRO A 225 -19.12 -11.07 8.81
N PRO A 226 -20.33 -11.66 8.90
CA PRO A 226 -21.30 -11.33 9.95
C PRO A 226 -20.77 -11.45 11.38
N LYS A 227 -19.94 -12.46 11.66
CA LYS A 227 -19.29 -12.60 12.97
C LYS A 227 -18.38 -11.40 13.30
N VAL A 228 -17.67 -10.87 12.30
CA VAL A 228 -16.85 -9.66 12.45
C VAL A 228 -17.72 -8.43 12.64
N GLN A 229 -18.85 -8.32 11.94
CA GLN A 229 -19.82 -7.24 12.18
C GLN A 229 -20.33 -7.24 13.63
N ASP A 230 -20.64 -8.40 14.20
CA ASP A 230 -21.08 -8.53 15.59
C ASP A 230 -20.00 -8.07 16.59
N MET A 231 -18.73 -8.36 16.30
CA MET A 231 -17.58 -7.95 17.12
C MET A 231 -17.23 -6.46 16.96
N ILE A 232 -17.39 -5.90 15.76
CA ILE A 232 -17.32 -4.45 15.56
C ILE A 232 -18.40 -3.78 16.42
N GLY A 233 -19.58 -4.40 16.52
CA GLY A 233 -20.64 -3.95 17.39
C GLY A 233 -21.48 -2.82 16.80
N ARG A 234 -22.42 -2.35 17.61
CA ARG A 234 -23.44 -1.40 17.16
C ARG A 234 -22.97 0.03 17.34
N TYR A 235 -23.09 0.81 16.27
CA TYR A 235 -22.85 2.24 16.33
C TYR A 235 -23.93 2.94 17.15
N PRO A 236 -23.54 3.86 18.05
CA PRO A 236 -24.47 4.66 18.83
C PRO A 236 -25.25 5.63 17.93
N VAL A 237 -26.49 5.94 18.31
CA VAL A 237 -27.29 6.95 17.61
C VAL A 237 -27.02 8.31 18.22
N ALA A 238 -26.35 9.18 17.48
CA ALA A 238 -26.15 10.57 17.89
C ALA A 238 -27.40 11.42 17.60
N LYS A 239 -27.73 12.34 18.52
CA LYS A 239 -28.79 13.34 18.31
C LYS A 239 -28.28 14.50 17.43
N GLU A 240 -27.04 14.92 17.67
CA GLU A 240 -26.34 15.99 16.95
C GLU A 240 -25.37 15.41 15.92
N TYR A 241 -25.05 16.18 14.89
CA TYR A 241 -24.10 15.80 13.82
C TYR A 241 -24.36 14.39 13.24
N LYS A 242 -25.65 14.07 13.05
CA LYS A 242 -26.13 12.73 12.66
C LYS A 242 -25.42 12.15 11.44
N ASN A 243 -24.98 12.99 10.50
CA ASN A 243 -24.29 12.52 9.31
C ASN A 243 -22.87 12.03 9.59
N PHE A 244 -22.15 12.65 10.52
CA PHE A 244 -20.81 12.23 10.92
C PHE A 244 -20.86 10.97 11.78
N TYR A 245 -21.78 10.93 12.75
CA TYR A 245 -21.93 9.80 13.67
C TYR A 245 -22.73 8.62 13.09
N LYS A 246 -22.80 8.51 11.77
CA LYS A 246 -23.27 7.30 11.08
C LYS A 246 -22.16 6.27 11.06
N ARG A 247 -22.54 5.00 11.02
CA ARG A 247 -21.60 3.91 10.71
C ARG A 247 -20.81 4.25 9.45
N PRO A 248 -19.47 4.13 9.46
CA PRO A 248 -18.64 4.29 8.27
C PRO A 248 -19.18 3.42 7.12
N PRO A 249 -19.42 4.02 5.94
CA PRO A 249 -19.96 3.29 4.81
C PRO A 249 -18.95 2.30 4.22
N TYR A 250 -17.66 2.51 4.51
CA TYR A 250 -16.55 1.76 3.96
C TYR A 250 -15.47 1.50 5.00
N TRP A 251 -14.72 0.43 4.76
CA TRP A 251 -13.78 -0.18 5.69
C TRP A 251 -12.57 -0.68 4.93
N TYR A 252 -11.38 -0.66 5.53
CA TYR A 252 -10.17 -1.22 4.95
C TYR A 252 -9.81 -2.50 5.69
N GLN A 253 -9.44 -3.52 4.93
CA GLN A 253 -9.01 -4.79 5.48
C GLN A 253 -7.52 -4.70 5.80
N VAL A 254 -7.15 -4.92 7.06
CA VAL A 254 -5.77 -5.05 7.50
C VAL A 254 -5.46 -6.53 7.67
N THR A 255 -4.34 -6.96 7.12
CA THR A 255 -3.87 -8.35 7.08
C THR A 255 -2.37 -8.38 7.31
N ALA A 256 -1.81 -9.55 7.61
CA ALA A 256 -0.36 -9.70 7.78
C ALA A 256 0.42 -9.31 6.50
N ASP A 257 -0.21 -9.41 5.33
CA ASP A 257 0.42 -9.10 4.05
C ASP A 257 0.46 -7.60 3.75
N ASN A 258 -0.46 -6.80 4.34
CA ASN A 258 -0.63 -5.38 4.01
C ASN A 258 -0.50 -4.41 5.19
N GLU A 259 -0.39 -4.89 6.42
CA GLU A 259 -0.25 -4.04 7.62
C GLU A 259 0.95 -3.10 7.53
N ASN A 260 2.03 -3.55 6.88
CA ASN A 260 3.27 -2.81 6.76
C ASN A 260 3.34 -1.92 5.52
N TRP A 261 2.31 -1.94 4.66
CA TRP A 261 2.30 -1.10 3.46
C TRP A 261 2.20 0.37 3.87
N LYS A 262 3.13 1.19 3.37
CA LYS A 262 3.05 2.64 3.52
C LYS A 262 1.88 3.21 2.75
N ILE A 263 0.97 3.86 3.46
CA ILE A 263 -0.19 4.58 2.88
C ILE A 263 0.05 6.09 2.81
N SER A 264 1.10 6.56 3.46
CA SER A 264 1.67 7.91 3.40
C SER A 264 3.17 7.84 3.74
N PRO A 265 3.97 8.91 3.50
CA PRO A 265 5.43 8.84 3.66
C PRO A 265 5.90 8.24 4.99
N HIS A 266 5.19 8.58 6.08
CA HIS A 266 5.57 8.22 7.44
C HIS A 266 4.62 7.23 8.13
N PHE A 267 3.47 6.88 7.53
CA PHE A 267 2.48 5.99 8.14
C PHE A 267 2.15 4.76 7.29
N LYS A 268 1.97 3.64 7.98
CA LYS A 268 1.55 2.34 7.46
C LYS A 268 0.07 2.10 7.71
N LEU A 269 -0.52 1.15 6.99
CA LEU A 269 -1.92 0.78 7.19
C LEU A 269 -2.20 0.27 8.61
N GLY A 270 -1.31 -0.58 9.14
CA GLY A 270 -1.43 -1.20 10.47
C GLY A 270 -1.35 -0.21 11.63
N ASP A 271 -0.71 0.96 11.45
CA ASP A 271 -0.61 2.00 12.49
C ASP A 271 -1.99 2.46 12.97
N PHE A 272 -3.01 2.35 12.12
CA PHE A 272 -4.38 2.78 12.41
C PHE A 272 -5.25 1.66 12.98
N ASP A 273 -4.69 0.50 13.27
CA ASP A 273 -5.37 -0.61 13.92
C ASP A 273 -5.02 -0.62 15.43
N LEU A 274 -5.97 -1.05 16.28
CA LEU A 274 -5.79 -1.04 17.75
C LEU A 274 -5.09 -2.30 18.29
N HIS A 275 -4.79 -3.25 17.41
CA HIS A 275 -4.43 -4.64 17.66
C HIS A 275 -5.47 -5.31 18.57
N PHE A 276 -6.75 -4.92 18.39
CA PHE A 276 -7.84 -5.57 19.09
C PHE A 276 -8.15 -6.86 18.37
N ASP A 277 -7.83 -7.95 19.04
CA ASP A 277 -7.99 -9.28 18.51
C ASP A 277 -9.48 -9.60 18.29
N TYR A 278 -9.97 -9.38 17.07
CA TYR A 278 -11.28 -9.85 16.61
C TYR A 278 -11.36 -11.38 16.51
N THR A 279 -10.32 -12.13 16.90
CA THR A 279 -10.11 -13.51 16.46
C THR A 279 -9.84 -14.50 17.58
N THR A 280 -9.45 -14.08 18.79
CA THR A 280 -9.04 -15.07 19.80
C THR A 280 -10.15 -15.74 20.59
N ALA A 281 -9.91 -17.04 20.77
CA ALA A 281 -10.65 -18.10 21.46
C ALA A 281 -11.85 -18.73 20.72
N GLN A 282 -12.59 -18.02 19.85
CA GLN A 282 -13.90 -18.51 19.39
C GLN A 282 -14.02 -18.75 17.88
N SER A 283 -13.07 -18.32 17.05
CA SER A 283 -13.06 -18.59 15.60
C SER A 283 -11.65 -18.52 14.98
N PRO A 284 -10.79 -19.53 15.18
CA PRO A 284 -9.48 -19.61 14.53
C PRO A 284 -9.53 -19.67 13.00
N GLU A 285 -10.71 -19.89 12.40
CA GLU A 285 -10.97 -19.84 10.96
C GLU A 285 -11.09 -18.41 10.39
N LEU A 286 -11.36 -17.41 11.24
CA LEU A 286 -11.16 -16.02 10.89
C LEU A 286 -9.67 -15.76 11.14
N ASN A 287 -8.90 -15.55 10.06
CA ASN A 287 -7.44 -15.36 10.12
C ASN A 287 -7.05 -14.52 11.34
N GLN A 288 -6.16 -15.04 12.20
CA GLN A 288 -5.85 -14.50 13.53
C GLN A 288 -5.35 -13.05 13.54
N PHE A 289 -5.08 -12.49 12.35
CA PHE A 289 -4.56 -11.15 12.15
C PHE A 289 -5.48 -10.24 11.32
N THR A 290 -6.59 -10.73 10.75
CA THR A 290 -7.40 -9.90 9.85
C THR A 290 -8.31 -8.95 10.62
N GLN A 291 -8.06 -7.66 10.48
CA GLN A 291 -8.89 -6.59 11.03
C GLN A 291 -9.61 -5.82 9.93
N TYR A 292 -10.73 -5.20 10.28
CA TYR A 292 -11.43 -4.25 9.41
C TYR A 292 -11.50 -2.92 10.12
N ILE A 293 -10.82 -1.92 9.58
CA ILE A 293 -10.75 -0.58 10.17
C ILE A 293 -11.54 0.43 9.34
N ALA A 294 -12.22 1.35 10.01
CA ALA A 294 -12.59 2.59 9.35
C ALA A 294 -11.38 3.53 9.37
N LEU A 295 -11.10 4.21 8.26
CA LEU A 295 -10.02 5.19 8.20
C LEU A 295 -10.44 6.37 7.31
N ASN A 296 -10.43 7.57 7.89
CA ASN A 296 -10.66 8.81 7.16
C ASN A 296 -9.33 9.31 6.58
N PRO A 297 -9.19 9.44 5.25
CA PRO A 297 -7.94 9.89 4.64
C PRO A 297 -7.46 11.28 5.11
N ASN A 298 -8.38 12.15 5.56
CA ASN A 298 -8.00 13.45 6.13
C ASN A 298 -7.28 13.33 7.49
N LEU A 299 -7.50 12.24 8.23
CA LEU A 299 -6.75 11.96 9.46
C LEU A 299 -5.28 11.70 9.14
N VAL A 300 -5.01 10.84 8.15
CA VAL A 300 -3.65 10.55 7.68
C VAL A 300 -2.97 11.85 7.22
N ARG A 301 -3.67 12.67 6.42
CA ARG A 301 -3.16 13.98 6.01
C ARG A 301 -2.84 14.88 7.21
N LYS A 302 -3.70 14.94 8.22
CA LYS A 302 -3.47 15.76 9.42
C LYS A 302 -2.24 15.29 10.20
N LEU A 303 -2.02 13.99 10.32
CA LEU A 303 -0.85 13.44 11.02
C LEU A 303 0.47 13.76 10.28
N GLU A 304 0.45 13.71 8.96
CA GLU A 304 1.60 14.13 8.13
C GLU A 304 1.87 15.63 8.26
N GLU A 305 0.84 16.49 8.28
CA GLU A 305 1.02 17.92 8.55
C GLU A 305 1.53 18.19 9.98
N ILE A 306 1.11 17.39 10.97
CA ILE A 306 1.64 17.49 12.34
C ILE A 306 3.12 17.16 12.34
N LEU A 307 3.53 16.07 11.67
CA LEU A 307 4.93 15.69 11.55
C LEU A 307 5.74 16.79 10.85
N ASN A 308 5.25 17.35 9.74
CA ASN A 308 5.88 18.48 9.07
C ASN A 308 6.03 19.70 10.00
N GLY A 309 4.97 20.03 10.75
CA GLY A 309 4.99 21.14 11.70
C GLY A 309 5.97 20.93 12.86
N LEU A 310 6.15 19.69 13.32
CA LEU A 310 7.18 19.33 14.29
C LEU A 310 8.60 19.54 13.71
N GLN A 311 8.83 19.09 12.48
CA GLN A 311 10.10 19.28 11.78
C GLN A 311 10.42 20.77 11.55
N GLU A 312 9.42 21.58 11.17
CA GLU A 312 9.56 23.04 11.03
C GLU A 312 9.95 23.72 12.36
N LYS A 313 9.54 23.14 13.50
CA LYS A 313 9.92 23.58 14.86
C LYS A 313 11.27 23.02 15.32
N GLY A 314 11.99 22.30 14.46
CA GLY A 314 13.32 21.74 14.75
C GLY A 314 13.28 20.36 15.42
N ILE A 315 12.10 19.76 15.59
CA ILE A 315 11.96 18.40 16.12
C ILE A 315 12.12 17.41 14.96
N GLN A 316 13.32 16.88 14.80
CA GLN A 316 13.62 15.86 13.79
C GLN A 316 13.04 14.52 14.21
N VAL A 317 11.96 14.09 13.55
CA VAL A 317 11.29 12.82 13.82
C VAL A 317 10.89 12.15 12.50
N ASP A 318 11.11 10.83 12.41
CA ASP A 318 10.84 10.02 11.22
C ASP A 318 9.39 9.54 11.14
N THR A 319 8.68 9.44 12.26
CA THR A 319 7.25 9.10 12.33
C THR A 319 6.67 9.46 13.71
N LEU A 320 5.35 9.35 13.86
CA LEU A 320 4.69 9.46 15.16
C LEU A 320 4.39 8.06 15.71
N GLY A 321 4.60 7.85 17.01
CA GLY A 321 4.14 6.64 17.67
C GLY A 321 2.61 6.65 17.74
N ILE A 322 1.92 5.87 16.91
CA ILE A 322 0.46 5.76 16.95
C ILE A 322 0.04 4.74 18.01
N LEU A 323 -0.61 5.20 19.08
CA LEU A 323 -1.11 4.36 20.16
C LEU A 323 -2.47 3.73 19.81
N ALA A 324 -3.29 4.46 19.07
CA ALA A 324 -4.60 3.99 18.66
C ALA A 324 -5.13 4.77 17.46
N GLY A 325 -5.50 4.08 16.39
CA GLY A 325 -6.34 4.60 15.32
C GLY A 325 -7.80 4.20 15.48
N PHE A 326 -8.31 3.33 14.62
CA PHE A 326 -9.67 2.82 14.69
C PHE A 326 -9.91 1.98 15.97
N ARG A 327 -11.03 2.25 16.67
CA ARG A 327 -11.50 1.45 17.79
C ARG A 327 -12.94 1.03 17.53
N SER A 328 -13.27 -0.25 17.54
CA SER A 328 -14.66 -0.64 17.25
C SER A 328 -15.64 -0.17 18.35
N PRO A 329 -16.92 0.07 18.02
CA PRO A 329 -17.95 0.28 19.03
C PRO A 329 -18.00 -0.83 20.10
N GLY A 330 -17.84 -2.09 19.71
CA GLY A 330 -17.77 -3.25 20.60
C GLY A 330 -16.59 -3.15 21.57
N TYR A 331 -15.40 -2.82 21.07
CA TYR A 331 -14.22 -2.57 21.90
C TYR A 331 -14.47 -1.44 22.90
N ASN A 332 -14.95 -0.29 22.42
CA ASN A 332 -15.21 0.87 23.28
C ASN A 332 -16.27 0.54 24.35
N HIS A 333 -17.30 -0.23 24.01
CA HIS A 333 -18.30 -0.67 24.98
C HIS A 333 -17.68 -1.59 26.03
N TRP A 334 -16.98 -2.64 25.60
CA TRP A 334 -16.29 -3.57 26.47
C TRP A 334 -15.32 -2.85 27.41
N LYS A 335 -14.49 -1.95 26.89
CA LYS A 335 -13.53 -1.16 27.67
C LYS A 335 -14.23 -0.27 28.70
N LYS A 336 -15.35 0.36 28.33
CA LYS A 336 -16.18 1.13 29.27
C LYS A 336 -16.73 0.26 30.39
N GLU A 337 -17.12 -0.98 30.11
CA GLU A 337 -17.64 -1.94 31.10
C GLU A 337 -16.55 -2.47 32.04
N GLN A 338 -15.33 -2.69 31.54
CA GLN A 338 -14.18 -3.16 32.34
C GLN A 338 -13.79 -2.17 33.46
N GLY A 339 -14.06 -0.87 33.30
CA GLY A 339 -13.66 0.16 34.25
C GLY A 339 -12.15 0.48 34.23
N GLY A 340 -11.64 1.17 35.26
CA GLY A 340 -10.24 1.59 35.35
C GLY A 340 -9.84 2.71 34.38
N VAL A 341 -8.53 2.92 34.18
CA VAL A 341 -7.96 3.96 33.30
C VAL A 341 -8.52 3.85 31.87
N GLY A 342 -8.61 2.61 31.36
CA GLY A 342 -9.18 2.31 30.04
C GLY A 342 -10.65 2.74 29.86
N GLY A 343 -11.53 2.36 30.80
CA GLY A 343 -12.96 2.68 30.72
C GLY A 343 -13.28 4.15 31.02
N LYS A 344 -12.43 4.83 31.80
CA LYS A 344 -12.61 6.22 32.25
C LYS A 344 -12.62 7.23 31.10
N TYR A 345 -11.78 7.03 30.10
CA TYR A 345 -11.64 7.95 28.96
C TYR A 345 -12.49 7.56 27.76
N THR A 346 -13.10 6.37 27.80
CA THR A 346 -13.90 5.86 26.68
C THR A 346 -15.28 6.51 26.63
N LYS A 347 -15.51 7.36 25.62
CA LYS A 347 -16.79 8.05 25.39
C LYS A 347 -17.69 7.26 24.45
N GLY A 348 -19.00 7.31 24.72
CA GLY A 348 -20.02 6.67 23.89
C GLY A 348 -20.17 7.23 22.47
N LEU A 349 -19.50 8.33 22.13
CA LEU A 349 -19.43 8.92 20.78
C LEU A 349 -17.97 9.25 20.39
N SER A 350 -17.02 8.40 20.79
CA SER A 350 -15.60 8.55 20.42
C SER A 350 -15.42 8.56 18.90
N THR A 351 -14.62 9.51 18.40
CA THR A 351 -14.28 9.69 16.98
C THR A 351 -13.40 8.56 16.43
N HIS A 352 -12.70 7.81 17.28
CA HIS A 352 -11.96 6.59 16.89
C HIS A 352 -12.87 5.53 16.27
N MET A 353 -14.14 5.43 16.73
CA MET A 353 -15.11 4.48 16.15
C MET A 353 -15.47 4.80 14.71
N TYR A 354 -15.17 6.00 14.24
CA TYR A 354 -15.52 6.44 12.89
C TYR A 354 -14.28 6.56 11.99
N GLY A 355 -13.13 6.04 12.45
CA GLY A 355 -11.87 6.12 11.70
C GLY A 355 -11.31 7.53 11.57
N ALA A 356 -11.78 8.44 12.43
CA ALA A 356 -11.54 9.88 12.29
C ALA A 356 -10.64 10.44 13.39
N ALA A 357 -10.01 9.60 14.21
CA ALA A 357 -9.15 10.01 15.31
C ALA A 357 -7.92 9.11 15.46
N ALA A 358 -6.86 9.69 16.01
CA ALA A 358 -5.67 8.98 16.42
C ALA A 358 -5.16 9.54 17.76
N ASP A 359 -4.65 8.65 18.61
CA ASP A 359 -3.83 8.99 19.77
C ASP A 359 -2.37 8.71 19.41
N PHE A 360 -1.50 9.70 19.60
CA PHE A 360 -0.09 9.59 19.21
C PHE A 360 0.86 10.26 20.22
N TYR A 361 2.15 9.93 20.08
CA TYR A 361 3.25 10.56 20.80
C TYR A 361 4.49 10.70 19.88
N VAL A 362 5.45 11.51 20.31
CA VAL A 362 6.75 11.70 19.61
C VAL A 362 7.80 10.97 20.43
N ASP A 363 8.51 10.05 19.77
CA ASP A 363 9.54 9.20 20.39
C ASP A 363 10.70 9.06 19.40
N ARG A 364 11.76 9.85 19.59
CA ARG A 364 12.92 9.87 18.68
C ARG A 364 13.98 8.84 19.06
N ASP A 365 14.05 8.43 20.33
CA ASP A 365 15.06 7.49 20.80
C ASP A 365 14.55 6.03 20.86
N GLY A 366 13.25 5.82 20.64
CA GLY A 366 12.61 4.52 20.50
C GLY A 366 12.36 3.81 21.82
N ASP A 367 12.33 4.54 22.95
CA ASP A 367 12.12 3.96 24.27
C ASP A 367 10.63 3.76 24.64
N GLY A 368 9.72 4.22 23.78
CA GLY A 368 8.27 4.14 23.96
C GLY A 368 7.69 5.24 24.87
N ILE A 369 8.49 6.24 25.24
CA ILE A 369 8.12 7.39 26.06
C ILE A 369 8.14 8.65 25.18
N MET A 370 7.27 9.61 25.49
CA MET A 370 7.24 10.88 24.78
C MET A 370 8.53 11.65 25.09
N ASP A 371 9.19 12.18 24.08
CA ASP A 371 10.35 13.04 24.29
C ASP A 371 9.99 14.29 25.10
N ASP A 372 10.97 14.85 25.82
CA ASP A 372 10.89 16.22 26.34
C ASP A 372 10.97 17.21 25.16
N LEU A 373 9.79 17.65 24.70
CA LEU A 373 9.61 18.55 23.57
C LEU A 373 9.60 20.01 24.00
N ASN A 374 9.24 20.27 25.25
CA ASN A 374 9.17 21.62 25.78
C ASN A 374 10.51 22.11 26.36
N GLY A 375 11.45 21.19 26.62
CA GLY A 375 12.82 21.46 27.05
C GLY A 375 12.98 21.72 28.56
N ASP A 376 12.02 21.27 29.39
CA ASP A 376 12.07 21.42 30.85
C ASP A 376 12.78 20.26 31.58
N GLY A 377 13.27 19.29 30.83
CA GLY A 377 13.97 18.10 31.33
C GLY A 377 13.02 17.01 31.85
N VAL A 378 11.71 17.12 31.63
CA VAL A 378 10.70 16.19 32.13
C VAL A 378 9.75 15.77 31.01
N SER A 379 9.75 14.48 30.67
CA SER A 379 8.72 13.90 29.81
C SER A 379 7.38 13.83 30.55
N ASP A 380 6.48 14.78 30.30
CA ASP A 380 5.12 14.78 30.85
C ASP A 380 4.07 15.35 29.87
N GLN A 381 2.83 15.44 30.34
CA GLN A 381 1.72 16.04 29.59
C GLN A 381 1.95 17.48 29.06
N LYS A 382 2.97 18.22 29.55
CA LYS A 382 3.36 19.52 29.01
C LYS A 382 3.98 19.39 27.63
N ASP A 383 4.62 18.27 27.30
CA ASP A 383 5.13 17.99 25.97
C ASP A 383 3.99 17.77 24.97
N ALA A 384 2.98 16.99 25.37
CA ALA A 384 1.74 16.85 24.62
C ALA A 384 0.99 18.19 24.47
N ALA A 385 1.02 19.05 25.50
CA ALA A 385 0.47 20.40 25.42
C ALA A 385 1.24 21.31 24.46
N TRP A 386 2.56 21.18 24.43
CA TRP A 386 3.41 21.89 23.50
C TRP A 386 3.09 21.52 22.05
N ILE A 387 2.94 20.22 21.73
CA ILE A 387 2.51 19.77 20.39
C ILE A 387 1.18 20.42 20.00
N ARG A 388 0.20 20.42 20.91
CA ARG A 388 -1.11 21.04 20.65
C ARG A 388 -0.95 22.53 20.32
N ASP A 389 -0.29 23.27 21.22
CA ASP A 389 -0.24 24.73 21.19
C ASP A 389 0.62 25.26 20.04
N GLU A 390 1.73 24.59 19.72
CA GLU A 390 2.71 25.05 18.73
C GLU A 390 2.48 24.49 17.33
N VAL A 391 1.78 23.36 17.20
CA VAL A 391 1.63 22.63 15.93
C VAL A 391 0.16 22.42 15.58
N VAL A 392 -0.59 21.66 16.38
CA VAL A 392 -1.96 21.23 16.02
C VAL A 392 -2.90 22.42 15.84
N ASP A 393 -2.80 23.42 16.72
CA ASP A 393 -3.65 24.60 16.70
C ASP A 393 -3.43 25.44 15.43
N ALA A 394 -2.20 25.55 14.94
CA ALA A 394 -1.90 26.23 13.68
C ALA A 394 -2.48 25.47 12.49
N ILE A 395 -2.32 24.14 12.46
CA ILE A 395 -2.83 23.27 11.40
C ILE A 395 -4.36 23.31 11.35
N ASP A 396 -5.02 23.13 12.50
CA ASP A 396 -6.49 23.19 12.57
C ASP A 396 -7.01 24.54 12.12
N CYS A 397 -6.32 25.63 12.46
CA CYS A 397 -6.74 26.95 12.03
C CYS A 397 -6.62 27.17 10.52
N GLN A 398 -5.51 26.74 9.92
CA GLN A 398 -5.34 26.78 8.46
C GLN A 398 -6.35 25.87 7.74
N ALA A 399 -6.60 24.69 8.32
CA ALA A 399 -7.55 23.73 7.77
C ALA A 399 -8.98 24.28 7.73
N GLN A 400 -9.40 25.12 8.68
CA GLN A 400 -10.75 25.70 8.65
C GLN A 400 -11.07 26.47 7.35
N GLU A 401 -10.07 27.06 6.72
CA GLU A 401 -10.23 27.79 5.45
C GLU A 401 -9.85 26.92 4.24
N ALA A 402 -8.69 26.26 4.28
CA ALA A 402 -8.13 25.56 3.11
C ALA A 402 -8.66 24.13 2.92
N ASN A 403 -8.91 23.40 4.01
CA ASN A 403 -9.44 22.05 3.98
C ASN A 403 -10.21 21.71 5.27
N PRO A 404 -11.49 22.13 5.38
CA PRO A 404 -12.28 21.93 6.60
C PRO A 404 -12.42 20.46 6.98
N GLY A 405 -12.12 19.54 6.04
CA GLY A 405 -12.10 18.11 6.25
C GLY A 405 -11.03 17.61 7.22
N MET A 406 -9.97 18.38 7.45
CA MET A 406 -8.90 18.08 8.40
C MET A 406 -9.11 18.71 9.77
N ALA A 407 -9.92 19.77 9.87
CA ALA A 407 -10.13 20.45 11.14
C ALA A 407 -10.82 19.51 12.15
N GLY A 408 -10.42 19.57 13.42
CA GLY A 408 -11.11 18.81 14.46
C GLY A 408 -10.60 19.06 15.87
N ALA A 409 -10.87 18.11 16.75
CA ALA A 409 -10.60 18.27 18.17
C ALA A 409 -9.20 17.77 18.53
N CYS A 410 -8.68 18.27 19.66
CA CYS A 410 -7.39 17.88 20.20
C CYS A 410 -7.46 17.71 21.72
N GLY A 411 -6.93 16.60 22.22
CA GLY A 411 -6.94 16.25 23.64
C GLY A 411 -5.55 15.91 24.13
N ILE A 412 -5.26 16.25 25.38
CA ILE A 412 -3.99 15.91 26.04
C ILE A 412 -4.25 14.94 27.18
N TYR A 413 -3.42 13.91 27.24
CA TYR A 413 -3.46 12.89 28.28
C TYR A 413 -2.07 12.68 28.87
N GLY A 414 -1.99 12.57 30.20
CA GLY A 414 -0.73 12.21 30.88
C GLY A 414 -0.40 10.72 30.85
N GLU A 415 -1.35 9.87 30.46
CA GLU A 415 -1.21 8.42 30.31
C GLU A 415 -2.18 7.95 29.21
N HIS A 416 -1.86 6.85 28.51
CA HIS A 416 -2.75 6.34 27.45
C HIS A 416 -3.62 5.20 27.95
N ASP A 417 -4.77 5.04 27.32
CA ASP A 417 -5.79 4.11 27.79
C ASP A 417 -5.59 2.67 27.25
N VAL A 418 -4.48 2.39 26.57
CA VAL A 418 -4.10 1.07 26.01
C VAL A 418 -3.02 0.38 26.86
N PRO A 419 -3.38 -0.31 27.98
CA PRO A 419 -2.41 -0.82 28.96
C PRO A 419 -1.48 -1.91 28.41
N ASP A 420 -1.86 -2.58 27.33
CA ASP A 420 -1.04 -3.61 26.67
C ASP A 420 0.14 -3.01 25.90
N ARG A 421 0.14 -1.67 25.68
CA ARG A 421 1.28 -0.92 25.16
C ARG A 421 2.01 -0.33 26.37
N SER A 422 3.20 -0.82 26.69
CA SER A 422 4.01 -0.36 27.83
C SER A 422 5.38 0.09 27.31
N PRO A 423 6.01 1.12 27.88
CA PRO A 423 5.59 1.90 29.07
C PRO A 423 4.40 2.82 28.82
N GLN A 424 3.79 3.30 29.92
CA GLN A 424 2.81 4.39 29.84
C GLN A 424 3.52 5.69 29.46
N THR A 425 2.90 6.44 28.56
CA THR A 425 3.46 7.70 28.06
C THR A 425 2.38 8.78 27.87
N PRO A 426 2.73 10.07 28.08
CA PRO A 426 1.88 11.17 27.65
C PRO A 426 1.54 11.06 26.15
N ASN A 427 0.36 11.54 25.77
CA ASN A 427 -0.09 11.44 24.38
C ASN A 427 -1.06 12.54 24.00
N VAL A 428 -1.17 12.73 22.69
CA VAL A 428 -2.05 13.69 22.04
C VAL A 428 -3.13 12.91 21.27
N HIS A 429 -4.38 13.18 21.61
CA HIS A 429 -5.53 12.85 20.75
C HIS A 429 -5.66 13.93 19.69
N VAL A 430 -5.87 13.53 18.44
CA VAL A 430 -6.39 14.40 17.38
C VAL A 430 -7.52 13.72 16.63
N ASP A 431 -8.44 14.51 16.12
CA ASP A 431 -9.42 14.05 15.15
C ASP A 431 -9.73 15.06 14.06
N VAL A 432 -10.52 14.59 13.10
CA VAL A 432 -10.98 15.32 11.91
C VAL A 432 -12.50 15.44 11.88
N ARG A 433 -13.12 15.71 13.04
CA ARG A 433 -14.59 15.78 13.17
C ARG A 433 -15.22 16.96 12.44
N LYS A 434 -14.46 17.91 11.89
CA LYS A 434 -14.86 19.05 11.04
C LYS A 434 -15.69 20.15 11.72
N TYR A 435 -16.72 19.79 12.50
CA TYR A 435 -17.73 20.74 12.99
C TYR A 435 -17.43 21.34 14.37
N ALA A 436 -16.37 20.90 15.05
CA ALA A 436 -16.00 21.41 16.37
C ALA A 436 -14.49 21.34 16.61
N LEU A 437 -13.90 22.49 16.89
CA LEU A 437 -12.57 22.57 17.51
C LEU A 437 -12.78 22.52 19.02
N THR A 438 -12.72 21.31 19.59
CA THR A 438 -12.74 21.14 21.04
C THR A 438 -11.32 20.89 21.53
N ARG A 439 -10.94 21.54 22.63
CA ARG A 439 -9.69 21.27 23.35
C ARG A 439 -10.01 20.78 24.75
N TRP A 440 -9.32 19.73 25.19
CA TRP A 440 -9.43 19.26 26.57
C TRP A 440 -8.08 18.79 27.09
N TYR A 441 -7.99 18.80 28.40
CA TYR A 441 -6.82 18.32 29.12
C TYR A 441 -7.28 17.36 30.21
N ILE A 442 -6.61 16.22 30.30
CA ILE A 442 -6.84 15.18 31.30
C ILE A 442 -5.51 14.90 32.00
N ASN A 443 -5.44 15.26 33.29
CA ASN A 443 -4.31 14.85 34.14
C ASN A 443 -4.56 13.47 34.77
N SER A 444 -3.48 12.92 35.35
CA SER A 444 -3.48 11.71 36.17
C SER A 444 -4.39 11.77 37.42
N HIS A 445 -4.99 12.94 37.73
CA HIS A 445 -5.83 13.18 38.92
C HIS A 445 -7.32 13.39 38.57
N ASP A 446 -7.80 12.67 37.55
CA ASP A 446 -9.24 12.46 37.27
C ASP A 446 -10.08 13.68 36.87
N LYS A 447 -9.52 14.88 36.71
CA LYS A 447 -10.31 16.06 36.30
C LYS A 447 -10.13 16.34 34.82
N MET A 448 -11.20 16.10 34.05
CA MET A 448 -11.37 16.64 32.70
C MET A 448 -11.48 18.17 32.85
N ILE A 449 -10.39 18.89 32.61
CA ILE A 449 -10.44 20.35 32.52
C ILE A 449 -10.71 20.65 31.06
N THR A 450 -11.98 20.85 30.74
CA THR A 450 -12.38 21.42 29.44
C THR A 450 -12.14 22.92 29.53
N ASP A 451 -10.92 23.36 29.24
CA ASP A 451 -10.64 24.79 29.14
C ASP A 451 -11.02 25.29 27.75
N TRP A 452 -12.24 25.78 27.61
CA TRP A 452 -12.71 26.50 26.44
C TRP A 452 -12.16 27.94 26.38
N SER A 453 -11.64 28.47 27.50
CA SER A 453 -11.41 29.90 27.69
C SER A 453 -10.12 30.43 27.04
N HIS A 454 -9.22 29.53 26.61
CA HIS A 454 -7.99 29.90 25.91
C HIS A 454 -8.13 29.97 24.38
N TRP A 455 -9.01 29.18 23.76
CA TRP A 455 -9.19 29.19 22.30
C TRP A 455 -9.92 30.44 21.82
N ASP A 456 -11.00 30.85 22.50
CA ASP A 456 -11.74 32.08 22.14
C ASP A 456 -10.89 33.37 22.29
N LYS A 457 -9.67 33.27 22.86
CA LYS A 457 -8.78 34.41 23.11
C LYS A 457 -7.50 34.41 22.28
N LYS A 458 -7.07 33.29 21.71
CA LYS A 458 -5.97 33.29 20.73
C LYS A 458 -6.59 33.43 19.35
N PRO A 459 -6.50 34.60 18.69
CA PRO A 459 -6.89 34.67 17.28
C PRO A 459 -6.10 33.60 16.54
N CYS A 460 -6.76 32.94 15.59
CA CYS A 460 -6.10 32.13 14.57
C CYS A 460 -4.76 32.79 14.20
N PRO A 461 -3.63 32.07 14.18
CA PRO A 461 -2.36 32.64 13.72
C PRO A 461 -2.45 32.98 12.21
N LYS A 462 -3.18 34.04 11.85
CA LYS A 462 -3.41 34.49 10.48
C LYS A 462 -2.14 35.01 9.81
N ALA A 463 -1.03 35.09 10.54
CA ALA A 463 0.20 35.74 10.11
C ALA A 463 1.11 34.88 9.22
N ALA A 464 0.99 33.54 9.23
CA ALA A 464 1.89 32.69 8.44
C ALA A 464 1.49 32.59 6.95
N VAL A 465 0.21 32.82 6.63
CA VAL A 465 -0.34 32.69 5.26
C VAL A 465 0.04 33.89 4.40
N GLN A 466 -0.03 35.11 4.93
CA GLN A 466 0.36 36.32 4.20
C GLN A 466 1.86 36.37 3.91
N ALA A 467 2.69 35.82 4.81
CA ALA A 467 4.13 35.73 4.58
C ALA A 467 4.52 34.72 3.48
N LYS A 468 3.81 33.59 3.36
CA LYS A 468 4.04 32.60 2.28
C LYS A 468 3.53 33.10 0.92
N GLU A 469 2.39 33.77 0.87
CA GLU A 469 1.89 34.39 -0.37
C GLU A 469 2.79 35.55 -0.83
N GLN A 470 3.22 36.43 0.09
CA GLN A 470 4.14 37.53 -0.23
C GLN A 470 5.54 37.05 -0.61
N ALA A 471 6.09 36.03 0.04
CA ALA A 471 7.39 35.48 -0.33
C ALA A 471 7.36 34.78 -1.71
N SER A 472 6.23 34.15 -2.07
CA SER A 472 6.07 33.55 -3.41
C SER A 472 5.83 34.59 -4.50
N SER A 473 5.19 35.72 -4.18
CA SER A 473 4.96 36.80 -5.13
C SER A 473 6.22 37.64 -5.37
N THR A 474 7.03 37.88 -4.33
CA THR A 474 8.31 38.60 -4.49
C THR A 474 9.38 37.77 -5.22
N ALA A 475 9.34 36.44 -5.13
CA ALA A 475 10.22 35.57 -5.91
C ALA A 475 9.81 35.45 -7.39
N ALA A 476 8.55 35.78 -7.73
CA ALA A 476 8.05 35.81 -9.11
C ALA A 476 8.29 37.15 -9.82
N GLU A 477 8.41 38.26 -9.08
CA GLU A 477 8.67 39.59 -9.65
C GLU A 477 10.16 39.88 -9.90
N ASP A 478 11.09 39.23 -9.19
CA ASP A 478 12.53 39.51 -9.30
C ASP A 478 13.27 38.73 -10.42
N ASN A 479 12.54 37.94 -11.22
CA ASN A 479 13.08 37.23 -12.40
C ASN A 479 12.67 37.87 -13.74
N GLY A 480 12.13 39.09 -13.71
CA GLY A 480 11.71 39.85 -14.89
C GLY A 480 12.66 40.98 -15.24
N THR A 481 13.47 40.78 -16.29
CA THR A 481 14.13 41.81 -17.12
C THR A 481 15.21 42.68 -16.45
N HIS A 482 16.46 42.20 -16.48
CA HIS A 482 17.61 43.09 -16.60
C HIS A 482 18.02 43.15 -18.08
N ASP A 483 17.61 44.23 -18.74
CA ASP A 483 18.00 44.60 -20.11
C ASP A 483 19.35 45.35 -20.05
N PRO A 484 20.43 44.87 -20.71
CA PRO A 484 21.69 45.56 -20.72
C PRO A 484 21.74 46.52 -21.91
N GLY A 485 21.41 47.80 -21.68
CA GLY A 485 21.59 48.83 -22.69
C GLY A 485 21.08 50.21 -22.32
N GLU A 486 21.89 50.97 -21.59
CA GLU A 486 22.27 52.39 -21.86
C GLU A 486 23.25 52.92 -20.80
#